data_AF-A0A101XK66-F1
#
_entry.id   AF-A0A101XK66-F1
#
_cell.length_a   1.000
_cell.length_b   1.000
_cell.length_c   1.000
_cell.angle_alpha   90.00
_cell.angle_beta   90.00
_cell.angle_gamma   90.00
#
_symmetry.space_group_name_H-M   'P 1'
#
loop_
_entity.id
_entity.type
_entity.pdbx_description
1 polymer ?
#
loop_
_entity_poly.entity_id
_entity_poly.type
_entity_poly.pdbx_seq_one_letter_code
_entity_poly.pdbx_strand_id
1 'polypeptide(L)'
;MAEKFDKYYEYFSKSSRSRGIRAGRLINLGIVKINLGDSSIGIGFRRSGKTLASGIIEGENVNIKDPPNDVKAVKGKYVYVEGGDLDVVEGKEITLVNVRIRKVIGKRITMTNSYAESIEAEESKLMNTNASLVVVNRGTFINCNIDTLEYKESYKVINTMVKNIRRVDDYG
;
A
#
# COMPACT_ATOMS: atom_id res chain seq x y z
N MET A 1 17.18 6.85 -20.58
CA MET A 1 16.40 7.25 -19.39
C MET A 1 15.29 6.25 -19.00
N ALA A 2 15.44 4.97 -19.34
CA ALA A 2 14.66 3.86 -18.79
C ALA A 2 15.55 2.83 -18.04
N GLU A 3 16.87 2.90 -18.26
CA GLU A 3 17.83 1.83 -17.93
C GLU A 3 18.11 1.62 -16.43
N LYS A 4 17.62 2.49 -15.54
CA LYS A 4 17.77 2.31 -14.09
C LYS A 4 16.70 1.38 -13.47
N PHE A 5 15.61 1.06 -14.18
CA PHE A 5 14.57 0.17 -13.66
C PHE A 5 14.69 -1.30 -14.12
N ASP A 6 15.20 -1.56 -15.33
CA ASP A 6 15.21 -2.92 -15.89
C ASP A 6 16.22 -3.86 -15.22
N LYS A 7 17.36 -3.35 -14.73
CA LYS A 7 18.47 -4.16 -14.21
C LYS A 7 18.17 -4.96 -12.92
N TYR A 8 17.02 -4.75 -12.27
CA TYR A 8 16.68 -5.46 -11.03
C TYR A 8 15.82 -6.72 -11.24
N TYR A 9 15.23 -6.92 -12.43
CA TYR A 9 14.22 -7.98 -12.64
C TYR A 9 14.76 -9.30 -13.24
N GLU A 10 15.96 -9.33 -13.82
CA GLU A 10 16.48 -10.56 -14.45
C GLU A 10 16.82 -11.68 -13.44
N TYR A 11 17.06 -11.35 -12.16
CA TYR A 11 17.59 -12.30 -11.18
C TYR A 11 16.61 -13.38 -10.71
N PHE A 12 15.29 -13.17 -10.88
CA PHE A 12 14.25 -14.02 -10.26
C PHE A 12 13.49 -14.94 -11.23
N SER A 13 13.81 -14.92 -12.52
CA SER A 13 13.07 -15.66 -13.57
C SER A 13 13.36 -17.17 -13.66
N LYS A 14 14.29 -17.72 -12.87
CA LYS A 14 14.94 -19.03 -13.16
C LYS A 14 14.63 -20.23 -12.26
N SER A 15 13.71 -20.16 -11.28
CA SER A 15 13.47 -21.31 -10.37
C SER A 15 11.98 -21.65 -10.15
N SER A 16 11.45 -22.63 -10.90
CA SER A 16 10.06 -23.10 -10.77
C SER A 16 9.88 -24.60 -11.11
N ARG A 17 10.19 -25.48 -10.14
CA ARG A 17 9.91 -26.94 -10.07
C ARG A 17 9.81 -27.34 -8.57
N SER A 18 9.05 -28.34 -8.07
CA SER A 18 8.17 -29.37 -8.67
C SER A 18 7.13 -29.89 -7.63
N ARG A 19 5.93 -30.30 -8.12
CA ARG A 19 4.94 -31.31 -7.63
C ARG A 19 4.87 -31.75 -6.13
N GLY A 20 3.63 -31.88 -5.61
CA GLY A 20 3.16 -33.21 -5.12
C GLY A 20 2.39 -33.37 -3.79
N ILE A 21 1.20 -33.99 -3.89
CA ILE A 21 0.51 -34.87 -2.90
C ILE A 21 -0.33 -34.25 -1.75
N ARG A 22 -1.54 -34.80 -1.56
CA ARG A 22 -2.52 -34.52 -0.48
C ARG A 22 -2.47 -35.60 0.62
N ALA A 23 -2.45 -35.20 1.89
CA ALA A 23 -3.07 -35.93 3.01
C ALA A 23 -3.20 -34.98 4.21
N GLY A 24 -4.36 -34.96 4.88
CA GLY A 24 -4.60 -34.04 6.00
C GLY A 24 -3.72 -34.35 7.22
N ARG A 25 -2.87 -33.40 7.61
CA ARG A 25 -2.15 -33.40 8.89
C ARG A 25 -2.24 -32.01 9.50
N LEU A 26 -2.79 -31.91 10.71
CA LEU A 26 -2.58 -30.72 11.54
C LEU A 26 -1.08 -30.64 11.86
N ILE A 27 -0.44 -29.53 11.47
CA ILE A 27 0.94 -29.24 11.84
C ILE A 27 0.91 -28.10 12.85
N ASN A 28 1.41 -28.37 14.06
CA ASN A 28 1.52 -27.37 15.13
C ASN A 28 2.97 -26.87 15.17
N LEU A 29 3.21 -25.65 14.67
CA LEU A 29 4.55 -25.05 14.53
C LEU A 29 4.78 -23.89 15.52
N GLY A 30 4.32 -24.05 16.76
CA GLY A 30 4.55 -23.10 17.87
C GLY A 30 3.77 -21.78 17.81
N ILE A 31 3.48 -21.27 16.61
CA ILE A 31 2.80 -19.97 16.38
C ILE A 31 1.57 -20.13 15.45
N VAL A 32 1.40 -21.30 14.80
CA VAL A 32 0.34 -21.54 13.81
C VAL A 32 -0.48 -22.77 14.19
N LYS A 33 -1.82 -22.62 14.23
CA LYS A 33 -2.80 -23.72 14.30
C LYS A 33 -3.61 -23.76 13.00
N ILE A 34 -3.55 -24.88 12.28
CA ILE A 34 -4.37 -25.13 11.09
C ILE A 34 -5.45 -26.13 11.48
N ASN A 35 -6.74 -25.77 11.36
CA ASN A 35 -7.84 -26.71 11.62
C ASN A 35 -8.42 -27.22 10.28
N LEU A 36 -8.78 -28.50 10.24
CA LEU A 36 -9.00 -29.26 8.98
C LEU A 36 -10.34 -30.03 8.96
N GLY A 37 -11.27 -29.71 9.86
CA GLY A 37 -12.52 -30.45 10.07
C GLY A 37 -13.80 -29.81 9.54
N ASP A 38 -13.82 -28.50 9.28
CA ASP A 38 -15.06 -27.77 8.97
C ASP A 38 -14.90 -26.76 7.83
N SER A 39 -16.01 -26.34 7.23
CA SER A 39 -16.06 -25.74 5.89
C SER A 39 -15.56 -24.28 5.76
N SER A 40 -14.66 -23.84 6.64
CA SER A 40 -14.03 -22.51 6.59
C SER A 40 -12.57 -22.54 7.08
N ILE A 41 -11.64 -22.22 6.17
CA ILE A 41 -10.21 -22.06 6.52
C ILE A 41 -9.98 -20.64 7.04
N GLY A 42 -10.13 -20.48 8.35
CA GLY A 42 -9.76 -19.26 9.08
C GLY A 42 -8.27 -19.21 9.42
N ILE A 43 -7.41 -19.02 8.41
CA ILE A 43 -6.03 -18.47 8.43
C ILE A 43 -5.59 -18.45 6.96
N GLY A 44 -5.18 -17.30 6.42
CA GLY A 44 -5.09 -17.16 4.96
C GLY A 44 -4.19 -16.05 4.45
N PHE A 45 -2.89 -16.14 4.71
CA PHE A 45 -1.85 -15.40 3.98
C PHE A 45 -1.98 -15.66 2.47
N ARG A 46 -2.77 -14.83 1.75
CA ARG A 46 -2.76 -14.82 0.29
C ARG A 46 -1.50 -14.11 -0.18
N ARG A 47 -0.56 -14.95 -0.62
CA ARG A 47 0.68 -14.66 -1.37
C ARG A 47 0.61 -13.29 -2.07
N SER A 48 1.57 -12.40 -1.85
CA SER A 48 3.01 -12.72 -1.79
C SER A 48 3.78 -12.04 -0.65
N GLY A 49 3.11 -11.70 0.45
CA GLY A 49 3.77 -11.10 1.62
C GLY A 49 4.75 -12.03 2.33
N LYS A 50 6.03 -11.65 2.44
CA LYS A 50 6.88 -12.06 3.57
C LYS A 50 6.66 -11.05 4.70
N THR A 51 6.14 -11.50 5.84
CA THR A 51 6.21 -10.72 7.08
C THR A 51 7.59 -10.91 7.68
N LEU A 52 8.40 -9.84 7.69
CA LEU A 52 9.70 -9.84 8.36
C LEU A 52 9.50 -9.64 9.87
N ALA A 53 10.46 -10.10 10.68
CA ALA A 53 10.43 -9.98 12.14
C ALA A 53 10.47 -8.53 12.68
N SER A 54 10.45 -7.55 11.80
CA SER A 54 10.48 -6.10 12.03
C SER A 54 9.12 -5.42 11.86
N GLY A 55 8.01 -6.15 11.71
CA GLY A 55 6.69 -5.55 11.51
C GLY A 55 6.47 -5.01 10.10
N ILE A 56 7.12 -5.61 9.09
CA ILE A 56 7.04 -5.19 7.68
C ILE A 56 6.42 -6.33 6.86
N ILE A 57 5.41 -6.02 6.05
CA ILE A 57 4.80 -6.95 5.10
C ILE A 57 5.22 -6.57 3.68
N GLU A 58 6.00 -7.42 3.01
CA GLU A 58 6.54 -7.14 1.67
C GLU A 58 6.12 -8.19 0.63
N GLY A 59 5.52 -7.77 -0.50
CA GLY A 59 5.19 -8.70 -1.59
C GLY A 59 4.70 -8.03 -2.87
N GLU A 60 4.78 -8.72 -4.02
CA GLU A 60 4.18 -8.24 -5.28
C GLU A 60 2.70 -7.86 -5.12
N ASN A 61 1.87 -8.74 -4.55
CA ASN A 61 0.49 -8.45 -4.20
C ASN A 61 0.32 -8.55 -2.68
N VAL A 62 -0.18 -7.48 -2.07
CA VAL A 62 -0.48 -7.40 -0.64
C VAL A 62 -1.92 -6.93 -0.47
N ASN A 63 -2.74 -7.73 0.19
CA ASN A 63 -4.09 -7.37 0.61
C ASN A 63 -4.19 -7.66 2.10
N ILE A 64 -4.37 -6.61 2.90
CA ILE A 64 -4.47 -6.69 4.35
C ILE A 64 -5.78 -6.01 4.76
N LYS A 65 -6.48 -6.63 5.70
CA LYS A 65 -7.60 -6.05 6.41
C LYS A 65 -7.34 -6.15 7.90
N ASP A 66 -7.59 -5.05 8.60
CA ASP A 66 -7.37 -4.88 10.04
C ASP A 66 -5.93 -5.32 10.45
N PRO A 67 -4.88 -4.65 9.93
CA PRO A 67 -3.50 -4.98 10.25
C PRO A 67 -3.28 -4.92 11.77
N PRO A 68 -2.61 -5.92 12.37
CA PRO A 68 -2.29 -5.90 13.79
C PRO A 68 -1.24 -4.82 14.09
N ASN A 69 -1.25 -4.28 15.32
CA ASN A 69 -0.47 -3.11 15.75
C ASN A 69 1.06 -3.25 15.66
N ASP A 70 1.58 -4.46 15.43
CA ASP A 70 2.99 -4.74 15.16
C ASP A 70 3.38 -4.47 13.69
N VAL A 71 2.42 -4.41 12.77
CA VAL A 71 2.65 -4.04 11.36
C VAL A 71 2.82 -2.52 11.28
N LYS A 72 4.04 -2.09 10.96
CA LYS A 72 4.39 -0.68 10.76
C LYS A 72 4.47 -0.29 9.30
N ALA A 73 4.93 -1.20 8.44
CA ALA A 73 5.12 -0.90 7.03
C ALA A 73 4.61 -1.99 6.09
N VAL A 74 4.07 -1.54 4.95
CA VAL A 74 3.59 -2.42 3.88
C VAL A 74 4.23 -2.01 2.57
N LYS A 75 4.87 -2.95 1.88
CA LYS A 75 5.52 -2.71 0.59
C LYS A 75 5.01 -3.68 -0.47
N GLY A 76 4.63 -3.19 -1.63
CA GLY A 76 4.26 -4.09 -2.73
C GLY A 76 4.02 -3.44 -4.07
N LYS A 77 3.85 -4.24 -5.12
CA LYS A 77 3.52 -3.71 -6.46
C LYS A 77 2.04 -3.31 -6.49
N TYR A 78 1.17 -4.15 -5.94
CA TYR A 78 -0.25 -3.89 -5.72
C TYR A 78 -0.54 -4.01 -4.23
N VAL A 79 -1.00 -2.94 -3.61
CA VAL A 79 -1.28 -2.87 -2.17
C VAL A 79 -2.73 -2.48 -1.95
N TYR A 80 -3.46 -3.29 -1.18
CA TYR A 80 -4.74 -2.96 -0.59
C TYR A 80 -4.64 -3.05 0.92
N VAL A 81 -5.00 -1.98 1.63
CA VAL A 81 -5.16 -2.00 3.09
C VAL A 81 -6.51 -1.41 3.48
N GLU A 82 -7.24 -2.15 4.31
CA GLU A 82 -8.48 -1.69 4.95
C GLU A 82 -8.30 -1.70 6.47
N GLY A 83 -8.51 -0.55 7.12
CA GLY A 83 -8.37 -0.38 8.57
C GLY A 83 -6.93 -0.23 9.08
N GLY A 84 -6.81 0.18 10.35
CA GLY A 84 -5.55 0.24 11.11
C GLY A 84 -4.72 1.53 10.97
N ASP A 85 -3.70 1.63 11.83
CA ASP A 85 -2.68 2.67 11.84
C ASP A 85 -1.37 2.09 11.26
N LEU A 86 -0.73 2.79 10.29
CA LEU A 86 0.54 2.37 9.66
C LEU A 86 1.56 3.52 9.65
N ASP A 87 2.86 3.20 9.77
CA ASP A 87 3.92 4.21 9.58
C ASP A 87 4.14 4.47 8.07
N VAL A 88 4.31 3.44 7.23
CA VAL A 88 4.69 3.61 5.81
C VAL A 88 4.00 2.61 4.88
N VAL A 89 3.45 3.08 3.75
CA VAL A 89 3.00 2.22 2.64
C VAL A 89 3.70 2.64 1.35
N GLU A 90 4.35 1.68 0.70
CA GLU A 90 5.06 1.88 -0.57
C GLU A 90 4.52 0.95 -1.66
N GLY A 91 4.32 1.46 -2.88
CA GLY A 91 3.96 0.59 -4.00
C GLY A 91 3.66 1.23 -5.34
N LYS A 92 3.40 0.40 -6.36
CA LYS A 92 3.06 0.92 -7.69
C LYS A 92 1.59 1.35 -7.75
N GLU A 93 0.69 0.49 -7.28
CA GLU A 93 -0.76 0.76 -7.23
C GLU A 93 -1.25 0.48 -5.82
N ILE A 94 -1.72 1.52 -5.14
CA ILE A 94 -2.07 1.49 -3.71
C ILE A 94 -3.53 1.90 -3.55
N THR A 95 -4.31 1.10 -2.82
CA THR A 95 -5.67 1.42 -2.38
C THR A 95 -5.75 1.34 -0.86
N LEU A 96 -6.09 2.44 -0.20
CA LEU A 96 -6.22 2.54 1.26
C LEU A 96 -7.64 2.96 1.63
N VAL A 97 -8.24 2.26 2.60
CA VAL A 97 -9.61 2.50 3.06
C VAL A 97 -9.66 2.47 4.59
N ASN A 98 -10.24 3.50 5.22
CA ASN A 98 -10.35 3.58 6.69
C ASN A 98 -9.00 3.49 7.44
N VAL A 99 -7.89 3.95 6.83
CA VAL A 99 -6.56 3.89 7.46
C VAL A 99 -6.12 5.24 8.01
N ARG A 100 -5.28 5.21 9.04
CA ARG A 100 -4.39 6.34 9.38
C ARG A 100 -2.96 5.96 9.00
N ILE A 101 -2.25 6.87 8.36
CA ILE A 101 -0.89 6.60 7.90
C ILE A 101 0.04 7.80 8.05
N ARG A 102 1.32 7.59 8.36
CA ARG A 102 2.31 8.66 8.29
C ARG A 102 2.72 8.95 6.85
N LYS A 103 3.31 7.99 6.13
CA LYS A 103 3.78 8.22 4.75
C LYS A 103 3.24 7.22 3.73
N VAL A 104 2.75 7.72 2.60
CA VAL A 104 2.37 6.91 1.42
C VAL A 104 3.20 7.33 0.21
N ILE A 105 3.87 6.39 -0.43
CA ILE A 105 4.66 6.63 -1.64
C ILE A 105 4.23 5.66 -2.74
N GLY A 106 3.75 6.16 -3.87
CA GLY A 106 3.46 5.25 -4.97
C GLY A 106 3.07 5.85 -6.30
N LYS A 107 3.14 5.06 -7.38
CA LYS A 107 2.84 5.57 -8.72
C LYS A 107 1.36 5.99 -8.85
N ARG A 108 0.45 5.16 -8.34
CA ARG A 108 -0.99 5.40 -8.30
C ARG A 108 -1.53 5.17 -6.90
N ILE A 109 -2.13 6.19 -6.30
CA ILE A 109 -2.71 6.13 -4.97
C ILE A 109 -4.22 6.39 -5.05
N THR A 110 -5.01 5.53 -4.42
CA THR A 110 -6.42 5.81 -4.08
C THR A 110 -6.58 5.72 -2.56
N MET A 111 -7.07 6.77 -1.92
CA MET A 111 -7.40 6.76 -0.49
C MET A 111 -8.86 7.15 -0.26
N THR A 112 -9.55 6.42 0.60
CA THR A 112 -10.94 6.69 0.98
C THR A 112 -11.10 6.71 2.51
N ASN A 113 -11.76 7.73 3.04
CA ASN A 113 -12.08 7.86 4.47
C ASN A 113 -10.84 7.65 5.36
N SER A 114 -9.75 8.36 5.06
CA SER A 114 -8.42 8.08 5.63
C SER A 114 -7.71 9.35 6.10
N TYR A 115 -6.61 9.19 6.85
CA TYR A 115 -5.70 10.28 7.23
C TYR A 115 -4.27 9.97 6.79
N ALA A 116 -3.55 10.93 6.22
CA ALA A 116 -2.13 10.81 5.87
C ALA A 116 -1.29 12.02 6.32
N GLU A 117 -0.14 11.84 6.98
CA GLU A 117 0.78 12.98 7.21
C GLU A 117 1.40 13.44 5.86
N SER A 118 1.85 12.49 5.03
CA SER A 118 2.52 12.74 3.75
C SER A 118 2.10 11.73 2.66
N ILE A 119 1.79 12.24 1.46
CA ILE A 119 1.46 11.46 0.26
C ILE A 119 2.36 11.93 -0.90
N GLU A 120 3.08 11.01 -1.53
CA GLU A 120 3.92 11.26 -2.71
C GLU A 120 3.49 10.32 -3.87
N ALA A 121 3.05 10.88 -5.01
CA ALA A 121 2.61 10.06 -6.15
C ALA A 121 2.77 10.68 -7.54
N GLU A 122 2.75 9.85 -8.58
CA GLU A 122 2.49 10.36 -9.93
C GLU A 122 0.99 10.70 -10.10
N GLU A 123 0.10 9.77 -9.75
CA GLU A 123 -1.35 9.95 -9.84
C GLU A 123 -2.02 9.65 -8.49
N SER A 124 -2.83 10.58 -7.97
CA SER A 124 -3.52 10.41 -6.69
C SER A 124 -5.01 10.72 -6.79
N LYS A 125 -5.83 9.87 -6.15
CA LYS A 125 -7.26 10.08 -5.95
C LYS A 125 -7.61 9.96 -4.47
N LEU A 126 -7.94 11.07 -3.83
CA LEU A 126 -8.31 11.11 -2.41
C LEU A 126 -9.80 11.44 -2.26
N MET A 127 -10.50 10.69 -1.40
CA MET A 127 -11.93 10.85 -1.12
C MET A 127 -12.17 10.84 0.39
N ASN A 128 -12.87 11.84 0.92
CA ASN A 128 -13.12 11.98 2.37
C ASN A 128 -11.82 11.83 3.20
N THR A 129 -10.71 12.43 2.75
CA THR A 129 -9.37 12.16 3.29
C THR A 129 -8.71 13.45 3.77
N ASN A 130 -8.08 13.40 4.94
CA ASN A 130 -7.30 14.51 5.49
C ASN A 130 -5.82 14.25 5.24
N ALA A 131 -5.08 15.25 4.75
CA ALA A 131 -3.64 15.13 4.51
C ALA A 131 -2.85 16.40 4.83
N SER A 132 -1.66 16.28 5.43
CA SER A 132 -0.84 17.47 5.71
C SER A 132 0.07 17.85 4.53
N LEU A 133 0.68 16.89 3.85
CA LEU A 133 1.42 17.12 2.61
C LEU A 133 0.97 16.15 1.50
N VAL A 134 0.65 16.70 0.33
CA VAL A 134 0.32 15.94 -0.89
C VAL A 134 1.20 16.44 -2.03
N VAL A 135 2.14 15.61 -2.49
CA VAL A 135 3.02 15.87 -3.64
C VAL A 135 2.58 14.97 -4.80
N VAL A 136 2.10 15.56 -5.90
CA VAL A 136 1.53 14.80 -7.04
C VAL A 136 1.95 15.33 -8.41
N ASN A 137 2.03 14.46 -9.43
CA ASN A 137 2.01 14.97 -10.81
C ASN A 137 0.57 15.34 -11.22
N ARG A 138 -0.38 14.42 -10.97
CA ARG A 138 -1.81 14.57 -11.25
C ARG A 138 -2.66 14.18 -10.04
N GLY A 139 -3.54 15.08 -9.58
CA GLY A 139 -4.38 14.86 -8.38
C GLY A 139 -5.89 15.00 -8.62
N THR A 140 -6.70 14.18 -7.96
CA THR A 140 -8.15 14.39 -7.80
C THR A 140 -8.55 14.24 -6.34
N PHE A 141 -9.12 15.29 -5.77
CA PHE A 141 -9.41 15.40 -4.33
C PHE A 141 -10.88 15.75 -4.12
N ILE A 142 -11.60 14.94 -3.35
CA ILE A 142 -13.04 15.05 -3.13
C ILE A 142 -13.33 15.00 -1.63
N ASN A 143 -14.05 15.98 -1.08
CA ASN A 143 -14.35 16.08 0.35
C ASN A 143 -13.09 15.98 1.25
N CYS A 144 -11.97 16.55 0.82
CA CYS A 144 -10.69 16.45 1.53
C CYS A 144 -10.35 17.74 2.31
N ASN A 145 -9.44 17.62 3.27
CA ASN A 145 -8.77 18.76 3.92
C ASN A 145 -7.27 18.57 3.78
N ILE A 146 -6.60 19.48 3.05
CA ILE A 146 -5.18 19.37 2.70
C ILE A 146 -4.42 20.61 3.22
N ASP A 147 -3.40 20.43 4.07
CA ASP A 147 -2.62 21.57 4.55
C ASP A 147 -1.70 22.13 3.45
N THR A 148 -1.01 21.26 2.70
CA THR A 148 -0.15 21.64 1.57
C THR A 148 -0.33 20.69 0.39
N LEU A 149 -0.66 21.25 -0.78
CA LEU A 149 -0.69 20.57 -2.06
C LEU A 149 0.43 21.10 -2.97
N GLU A 150 1.33 20.21 -3.35
CA GLU A 150 2.39 20.44 -4.32
C GLU A 150 2.07 19.63 -5.58
N TYR A 151 1.91 20.29 -6.73
CA TYR A 151 1.52 19.63 -7.98
C TYR A 151 2.39 20.02 -9.17
N LYS A 152 2.64 19.09 -10.09
CA LYS A 152 3.45 19.35 -11.30
C LYS A 152 2.61 19.70 -12.53
N GLU A 153 1.67 18.83 -12.91
CA GLU A 153 0.92 18.95 -14.15
C GLU A 153 -0.49 19.51 -13.92
N SER A 154 -1.30 18.86 -13.09
CA SER A 154 -2.71 19.24 -12.89
C SER A 154 -3.30 18.71 -11.59
N TYR A 155 -4.36 19.38 -11.12
CA TYR A 155 -5.16 18.90 -10.01
C TYR A 155 -6.66 19.24 -10.22
N LYS A 156 -7.53 18.45 -9.59
CA LYS A 156 -8.96 18.71 -9.51
C LYS A 156 -9.43 18.60 -8.06
N VAL A 157 -10.12 19.63 -7.57
CA VAL A 157 -10.74 19.67 -6.23
C VAL A 157 -12.26 19.72 -6.35
N ILE A 158 -12.95 19.00 -5.47
CA ILE A 158 -14.41 19.05 -5.30
C ILE A 158 -14.69 19.08 -3.80
N ASN A 159 -15.40 20.11 -3.32
CA ASN A 159 -15.74 20.28 -1.89
C ASN A 159 -14.53 20.03 -0.95
N THR A 160 -13.36 20.54 -1.34
CA THR A 160 -12.07 20.22 -0.68
C THR A 160 -11.41 21.52 -0.27
N MET A 161 -11.00 21.59 1.00
CA MET A 161 -10.19 22.70 1.50
C MET A 161 -8.72 22.39 1.26
N VAL A 162 -7.98 23.36 0.71
CA VAL A 162 -6.52 23.30 0.60
C VAL A 162 -5.95 24.61 1.15
N LYS A 163 -5.08 24.55 2.16
CA LYS A 163 -4.56 25.78 2.80
C LYS A 163 -3.42 26.40 2.00
N ASN A 164 -2.47 25.60 1.55
CA ASN A 164 -1.35 26.04 0.72
C ASN A 164 -1.32 25.24 -0.59
N ILE A 165 -1.25 25.93 -1.73
CA ILE A 165 -1.13 25.32 -3.05
C ILE A 165 0.15 25.84 -3.69
N ARG A 166 0.98 24.94 -4.22
CA ARG A 166 2.21 25.27 -4.95
C ARG A 166 2.30 24.42 -6.21
N ARG A 167 2.72 25.04 -7.32
CA ARG A 167 3.18 24.29 -8.48
C ARG A 167 4.67 23.99 -8.31
N VAL A 168 5.07 22.76 -8.59
CA VAL A 168 6.47 22.33 -8.59
C VAL A 168 6.85 21.99 -10.02
N ASP A 169 7.61 22.88 -10.65
CA ASP A 169 8.35 22.55 -11.86
C ASP A 169 9.58 21.71 -11.47
N ASP A 170 10.14 20.90 -12.39
CA ASP A 170 11.29 20.04 -12.07
C ASP A 170 12.44 20.88 -11.49
N TYR A 171 12.97 20.46 -10.33
CA TYR A 171 14.28 20.91 -9.87
C TYR A 171 15.32 20.46 -10.92
N GLY A 172 15.80 21.41 -11.72
CA GLY A 172 16.83 21.20 -12.74
C GLY A 172 18.21 20.91 -12.16
#